data_AF-D3UIC7-F1
#
_entry.id   AF-D3UIC7-F1
#
_cell.length_a   1.000
_cell.length_b   1.000
_cell.length_c   1.000
_cell.angle_alpha   90.00
_cell.angle_beta   90.00
_cell.angle_gamma   90.00
#
_symmetry.space_group_name_H-M   'P 1'
#
loop_
_entity.id
_entity.type
_entity.pdbx_description
1 polymer ?
#
loop_
_entity_poly.entity_id
_entity_poly.type
_entity_poly.pdbx_seq_one_letter_code
_entity_poly.pdbx_strand_id
1 'polypeptide(L)'
;MKKKISFLLTMGLLSASGFKVQEQSLNGTALNSAYVAGARGADASFYNPANMGFVNDWGENKSEFELAVSLLQIPAFKFHVPSTNQGLYSVTKIAYTPQMEKLLGLANTFKPLVNAFGGSIPEVPRTVNVLSAEPYSQVVSGYTGVTNFILPKFFYKSRTKNGFTFGADFVASSGLAMNWKGQGGEFLQDVFIMMVEFSPSMSYTVGDRFSIGVGPRIMYAMGSFNNVVYVPMQWNGQKPASAPSTCTDPRNSCMALTGADMDSIGINHIPSQLMSPAQKKMLQELIDPSSAMHNAVKFFGFGDYRNLADIIKTSTTTMYGTTKVYQRSQGKALSVGYRLAASLRVFENGMFSVVFNSSVPFNMKGSLEATSYVGGAMGNVLTKTNLNIAVNMPQILTLAYAHEFFHHKLRIEGVYERTFWEKGPNFRVTPNFANANYTGYGGLVQYFSSEQLKGMVGLANFSGVSNMGAGWRDTNTFRLGVTYQDRNFRLMGGVAYDQSPAPQDKIGIPDSDGLMFALGGKYKFRDFVLGAAYSVTFKNNVMTLYQSPNFGQFRIFTATIEYHW
;
A
#
# COMPACT_ATOMS: atom_id res chain seq x y z
N MET A 1 17.90 53.57 -19.68
CA MET A 1 18.27 52.32 -18.96
C MET A 1 17.19 51.27 -19.18
N LYS A 2 17.52 50.01 -19.49
CA LYS A 2 16.52 48.93 -19.68
C LYS A 2 16.32 48.14 -18.37
N LYS A 3 15.19 48.30 -17.69
CA LYS A 3 14.82 47.43 -16.55
C LYS A 3 14.41 46.06 -17.08
N LYS A 4 15.21 45.02 -16.82
CA LYS A 4 14.78 43.62 -16.99
C LYS A 4 13.95 43.22 -15.77
N ILE A 5 12.66 42.97 -15.95
CA ILE A 5 11.85 42.29 -14.93
C ILE A 5 12.14 40.80 -15.06
N SER A 6 12.82 40.23 -14.07
CA SER A 6 13.09 38.78 -14.01
C SER A 6 11.91 38.10 -13.35
N PHE A 7 11.09 37.40 -14.12
CA PHE A 7 10.00 36.58 -13.59
C PHE A 7 10.59 35.29 -13.01
N LEU A 8 10.84 35.27 -11.70
CA LEU A 8 11.26 34.04 -11.00
C LEU A 8 10.06 33.10 -10.88
N LEU A 9 9.89 32.25 -11.89
CA LEU A 9 8.89 31.17 -11.85
C LEU A 9 9.41 30.05 -10.94
N THR A 10 9.00 30.05 -9.68
CA THR A 10 9.40 29.03 -8.69
C THR A 10 8.72 27.68 -8.99
N MET A 11 9.33 26.87 -9.84
CA MET A 11 8.86 25.52 -10.16
C MET A 11 9.03 24.57 -8.98
N GLY A 12 7.93 24.10 -8.40
CA GLY A 12 7.92 23.11 -7.31
C GLY A 12 7.72 21.67 -7.80
N LEU A 13 8.35 20.73 -7.08
CA LEU A 13 7.92 19.36 -6.68
C LEU A 13 6.90 18.62 -7.56
N LEU A 14 7.17 17.35 -7.95
CA LEU A 14 6.44 16.67 -9.03
C LEU A 14 6.11 15.18 -8.75
N SER A 15 4.91 14.69 -9.08
CA SER A 15 4.59 13.28 -9.42
C SER A 15 3.27 13.09 -10.21
N ALA A 16 2.12 12.65 -9.66
CA ALA A 16 0.75 12.72 -10.26
C ALA A 16 -0.30 11.78 -9.60
N SER A 17 -1.47 12.34 -9.23
CA SER A 17 -2.79 11.67 -9.10
C SER A 17 -2.92 10.42 -8.22
N GLY A 18 -1.97 10.14 -7.33
CA GLY A 18 -2.00 8.96 -6.47
C GLY A 18 -1.96 7.64 -7.26
N PHE A 19 -3.13 7.01 -7.46
CA PHE A 19 -3.27 5.77 -8.24
C PHE A 19 -4.20 5.88 -9.46
N LYS A 20 -4.78 7.05 -9.73
CA LYS A 20 -5.64 7.28 -10.90
C LYS A 20 -4.81 7.35 -12.19
N VAL A 21 -5.29 6.70 -13.25
CA VAL A 21 -4.78 6.87 -14.63
C VAL A 21 -5.86 7.56 -15.48
N GLN A 22 -5.54 8.69 -16.10
CA GLN A 22 -6.51 9.49 -16.86
C GLN A 22 -6.40 9.26 -18.38
N GLU A 23 -5.26 8.76 -18.84
CA GLU A 23 -4.87 8.63 -20.24
C GLU A 23 -5.39 7.30 -20.81
N GLN A 24 -6.71 7.24 -21.04
CA GLN A 24 -7.38 5.99 -21.41
C GLN A 24 -7.44 5.72 -22.91
N SER A 25 -7.42 6.76 -23.74
CA SER A 25 -7.43 6.68 -25.20
C SER A 25 -6.14 7.22 -25.81
N LEU A 26 -5.97 7.11 -27.13
CA LEU A 26 -4.88 7.82 -27.80
C LEU A 26 -5.01 9.34 -27.62
N ASN A 27 -6.23 9.90 -27.77
CA ASN A 27 -6.44 11.34 -27.62
C ASN A 27 -6.04 11.82 -26.22
N GLY A 28 -6.43 11.09 -25.17
CA GLY A 28 -5.99 11.38 -23.80
C GLY A 28 -4.48 11.27 -23.64
N THR A 29 -3.87 10.20 -24.17
CA THR A 29 -2.40 10.02 -24.14
C THR A 29 -1.66 11.16 -24.87
N ALA A 30 -2.17 11.65 -26.00
CA ALA A 30 -1.54 12.69 -26.81
C ALA A 30 -1.73 14.13 -26.26
N LEU A 31 -2.72 14.33 -25.39
CA LEU A 31 -3.11 15.63 -24.84
C LEU A 31 -2.95 15.71 -23.31
N ASN A 32 -2.39 14.70 -22.64
CA ASN A 32 -2.42 14.52 -21.18
C ASN A 32 -3.85 14.67 -20.60
N SER A 33 -4.82 14.15 -21.33
CA SER A 33 -6.27 14.29 -21.08
C SER A 33 -6.77 15.73 -20.97
N ALA A 34 -6.12 16.70 -21.62
CA ALA A 34 -6.73 17.97 -22.05
C ALA A 34 -7.71 17.73 -23.21
N TYR A 35 -8.69 16.85 -22.97
CA TYR A 35 -9.59 16.29 -23.98
C TYR A 35 -10.92 15.90 -23.32
N VAL A 36 -11.75 16.92 -23.06
CA VAL A 36 -13.04 16.82 -22.37
C VAL A 36 -14.08 17.67 -23.11
N ALA A 37 -13.76 18.91 -23.46
CA ALA A 37 -14.58 19.77 -24.32
C ALA A 37 -14.38 19.43 -25.81
N GLY A 38 -13.17 19.05 -26.25
CA GLY A 38 -12.89 18.53 -27.58
C GLY A 38 -13.20 17.04 -27.78
N ALA A 39 -13.69 16.35 -26.75
CA ALA A 39 -13.90 14.90 -26.76
C ALA A 39 -15.13 14.48 -27.60
N ARG A 40 -14.97 14.28 -28.92
CA ARG A 40 -16.07 13.96 -29.87
C ARG A 40 -15.95 12.60 -30.58
N GLY A 41 -14.86 11.86 -30.37
CA GLY A 41 -14.66 10.52 -30.96
C GLY A 41 -15.45 9.42 -30.24
N ALA A 42 -15.17 8.15 -30.55
CA ALA A 42 -15.68 7.01 -29.79
C ALA A 42 -15.36 7.12 -28.30
N ASP A 43 -14.16 7.61 -27.97
CA ASP A 43 -13.67 7.79 -26.60
C ASP A 43 -14.37 8.90 -25.80
N ALA A 44 -15.25 9.68 -26.43
CA ALA A 44 -16.19 10.56 -25.74
C ALA A 44 -17.08 9.79 -24.74
N SER A 45 -17.37 8.51 -24.98
CA SER A 45 -18.11 7.64 -24.04
C SER A 45 -17.50 7.61 -22.63
N PHE A 46 -16.16 7.73 -22.54
CA PHE A 46 -15.42 7.84 -21.29
C PHE A 46 -15.27 9.29 -20.82
N TYR A 47 -14.60 10.16 -21.58
CA TYR A 47 -14.21 11.50 -21.07
C TYR A 47 -15.38 12.45 -20.88
N ASN A 48 -16.34 12.44 -21.80
CA ASN A 48 -17.48 13.36 -21.80
C ASN A 48 -18.65 12.77 -22.59
N PRO A 49 -19.50 11.93 -21.97
CA PRO A 49 -20.66 11.34 -22.64
C PRO A 49 -21.54 12.36 -23.35
N ALA A 50 -21.69 13.58 -22.82
CA ALA A 50 -22.52 14.61 -23.46
C ALA A 50 -22.04 14.98 -24.87
N ASN A 51 -20.74 14.88 -25.16
CA ASN A 51 -20.22 15.23 -26.47
C ASN A 51 -20.45 14.16 -27.56
N MET A 52 -20.90 12.95 -27.22
CA MET A 52 -21.11 11.87 -28.21
C MET A 52 -22.07 12.27 -29.34
N GLY A 53 -23.04 13.13 -29.06
CA GLY A 53 -24.00 13.59 -30.08
C GLY A 53 -23.49 14.66 -31.05
N PHE A 54 -22.31 15.23 -30.83
CA PHE A 54 -21.69 16.19 -31.75
C PHE A 54 -20.92 15.49 -32.88
N VAL A 55 -20.79 16.19 -34.00
CA VAL A 55 -20.01 15.75 -35.16
C VAL A 55 -18.54 15.56 -34.78
N ASN A 56 -17.92 14.47 -35.25
CA ASN A 56 -16.53 14.16 -34.91
C ASN A 56 -15.52 15.09 -35.60
N ASP A 57 -14.24 14.99 -35.23
CA ASP A 57 -13.16 15.86 -35.75
C ASP A 57 -12.85 15.65 -37.26
N TRP A 58 -13.51 14.69 -37.93
CA TRP A 58 -13.47 14.45 -39.37
C TRP A 58 -14.75 14.88 -40.11
N GLY A 59 -15.71 15.52 -39.43
CA GLY A 59 -16.98 15.96 -40.02
C GLY A 59 -18.06 14.89 -40.13
N GLU A 60 -17.96 13.77 -39.40
CA GLU A 60 -18.89 12.64 -39.52
C GLU A 60 -19.87 12.49 -38.35
N ASN A 61 -21.08 12.00 -38.68
CA ASN A 61 -22.02 11.38 -37.75
C ASN A 61 -22.15 9.88 -38.11
N LYS A 62 -21.12 9.10 -37.75
CA LYS A 62 -21.07 7.63 -37.93
C LYS A 62 -21.10 6.93 -36.58
N SER A 63 -21.37 5.63 -36.60
CA SER A 63 -20.98 4.76 -35.49
C SER A 63 -19.46 4.60 -35.51
N GLU A 64 -18.81 4.61 -34.36
CA GLU A 64 -17.35 4.59 -34.21
C GLU A 64 -16.96 3.56 -33.14
N PHE A 65 -15.88 2.82 -33.40
CA PHE A 65 -15.25 1.92 -32.44
C PHE A 65 -13.74 2.19 -32.42
N GLU A 66 -13.17 2.50 -31.26
CA GLU A 66 -11.72 2.62 -31.02
C GLU A 66 -11.25 1.42 -30.21
N LEU A 67 -10.28 0.66 -30.73
CA LEU A 67 -9.49 -0.30 -29.97
C LEU A 67 -8.14 0.35 -29.66
N ALA A 68 -7.85 0.55 -28.37
CA ALA A 68 -6.61 1.14 -27.87
C ALA A 68 -5.77 0.10 -27.12
N VAL A 69 -4.45 0.13 -27.31
CA VAL A 69 -3.50 -0.62 -26.48
C VAL A 69 -2.47 0.36 -25.92
N SER A 70 -2.43 0.47 -24.59
CA SER A 70 -1.45 1.29 -23.87
C SER A 70 -0.36 0.41 -23.23
N LEU A 71 0.91 0.73 -23.51
CA LEU A 71 2.06 0.30 -22.73
C LEU A 71 2.37 1.37 -21.68
N LEU A 72 2.14 1.05 -20.42
CA LEU A 72 2.51 1.84 -19.25
C LEU A 72 3.89 1.38 -18.77
N GLN A 73 4.83 2.31 -18.61
CA GLN A 73 6.20 2.02 -18.18
C GLN A 73 6.62 2.92 -17.01
N ILE A 74 7.19 2.29 -15.97
CA ILE A 74 7.93 2.96 -14.90
C ILE A 74 9.40 2.51 -15.02
N PRO A 75 10.33 3.38 -15.44
CA PRO A 75 11.76 3.04 -15.47
C PRO A 75 12.31 2.69 -14.08
N ALA A 76 13.32 1.85 -14.03
CA ALA A 76 14.01 1.49 -12.80
C ALA A 76 14.65 2.72 -12.14
N PHE A 77 14.50 2.86 -10.82
CA PHE A 77 15.12 3.92 -10.03
C PHE A 77 15.72 3.38 -8.73
N LYS A 78 16.60 4.19 -8.11
CA LYS A 78 17.17 3.96 -6.78
C LYS A 78 16.69 5.05 -5.84
N PHE A 79 16.51 4.72 -4.58
CA PHE A 79 16.01 5.65 -3.57
C PHE A 79 16.53 5.29 -2.17
N HIS A 80 16.34 6.19 -1.22
CA HIS A 80 16.62 6.00 0.20
C HIS A 80 15.36 6.29 1.02
N VAL A 81 15.19 5.57 2.14
CA VAL A 81 14.12 5.79 3.12
C VAL A 81 14.66 5.72 4.55
N PRO A 82 14.04 6.39 5.52
CA PRO A 82 14.22 6.10 6.94
C PRO A 82 13.89 4.63 7.25
N SER A 83 14.71 3.96 8.07
CA SER A 83 14.48 2.57 8.47
C SER A 83 13.43 2.47 9.58
N THR A 84 12.41 1.63 9.35
CA THR A 84 11.51 1.18 10.42
C THR A 84 12.05 0.00 11.21
N ASN A 85 13.11 -0.69 10.76
CA ASN A 85 13.75 -1.75 11.55
C ASN A 85 14.64 -1.14 12.65
N GLN A 86 14.21 -1.27 13.91
CA GLN A 86 14.93 -0.85 15.12
C GLN A 86 15.55 -2.05 15.87
N GLY A 87 15.69 -3.20 15.20
CA GLY A 87 16.13 -4.47 15.77
C GLY A 87 15.06 -5.12 16.64
N LEU A 88 15.38 -6.28 17.23
CA LEU A 88 14.52 -6.95 18.21
C LEU A 88 15.39 -7.55 19.31
N TYR A 89 15.21 -7.09 20.54
CA TYR A 89 15.82 -7.70 21.72
C TYR A 89 14.79 -7.92 22.83
N SER A 90 15.07 -8.89 23.70
CA SER A 90 14.27 -9.18 24.87
C SER A 90 15.09 -9.25 26.16
N VAL A 91 14.43 -8.94 27.27
CA VAL A 91 14.95 -9.03 28.63
C VAL A 91 13.97 -9.86 29.44
N THR A 92 14.37 -11.07 29.80
CA THR A 92 13.58 -12.01 30.61
C THR A 92 14.04 -11.95 32.06
N LYS A 93 13.18 -11.53 32.97
CA LYS A 93 13.42 -11.53 34.42
C LYS A 93 12.72 -12.72 35.07
N ILE A 94 13.47 -13.54 35.81
CA ILE A 94 12.95 -14.74 36.46
C ILE A 94 12.85 -14.49 37.97
N ALA A 95 11.63 -14.66 38.50
CA ALA A 95 11.35 -14.68 39.94
C ALA A 95 11.18 -16.13 40.39
N TYR A 96 12.00 -16.56 41.35
CA TYR A 96 11.96 -17.91 41.89
C TYR A 96 10.98 -18.02 43.07
N THR A 97 10.67 -19.23 43.49
CA THR A 97 9.87 -19.47 44.70
C THR A 97 10.65 -19.12 45.97
N PRO A 98 10.00 -18.80 47.11
CA PRO A 98 10.69 -18.45 48.35
C PRO A 98 11.57 -19.58 48.93
N GLN A 99 11.34 -20.83 48.51
CA GLN A 99 12.22 -21.97 48.85
C GLN A 99 13.47 -21.94 47.97
N MET A 100 13.31 -21.79 46.66
CA MET A 100 14.43 -21.73 45.71
C MET A 100 15.33 -20.51 45.97
N GLU A 101 14.77 -19.37 46.36
CA GLU A 101 15.53 -18.19 46.77
C GLU A 101 16.46 -18.46 47.97
N LYS A 102 16.04 -19.29 48.95
CA LYS A 102 16.90 -19.71 50.08
C LYS A 102 18.03 -20.63 49.61
N LEU A 103 17.71 -21.60 48.76
CA LEU A 103 18.69 -22.53 48.18
C LEU A 103 19.75 -21.77 47.36
N LEU A 104 19.34 -20.81 46.54
CA LEU A 104 20.23 -19.93 45.78
C LEU A 104 21.07 -19.02 46.67
N GLY A 105 20.53 -18.53 47.79
CA GLY A 105 21.30 -17.77 48.78
C GLY A 105 22.48 -18.58 49.31
N LEU A 106 22.22 -19.79 49.81
CA LEU A 106 23.25 -20.69 50.34
C LEU A 106 24.24 -21.16 49.27
N ALA A 107 23.76 -21.51 48.07
CA ALA A 107 24.61 -21.90 46.96
C ALA A 107 25.63 -20.80 46.61
N ASN A 108 25.23 -19.52 46.65
CA ASN A 108 26.16 -18.40 46.45
C ASN A 108 27.15 -18.23 47.63
N THR A 109 26.72 -18.43 48.88
CA THR A 109 27.62 -18.41 50.05
C THR A 109 28.72 -19.47 49.97
N PHE A 110 28.41 -20.68 49.48
CA PHE A 110 29.38 -21.78 49.36
C PHE A 110 30.11 -21.84 48.00
N LYS A 111 29.71 -21.04 47.00
CA LYS A 111 30.36 -20.96 45.67
C LYS A 111 31.88 -20.77 45.73
N PRO A 112 32.47 -19.92 46.61
CA PRO A 112 33.93 -19.80 46.72
C PRO A 112 34.62 -21.09 47.19
N LEU A 113 34.00 -21.81 48.14
CA LEU A 113 34.54 -23.06 48.69
C LEU A 113 34.48 -24.19 47.66
N VAL A 114 33.36 -24.33 46.95
CA VAL A 114 33.21 -25.36 45.91
C VAL A 114 34.19 -25.12 44.76
N ASN A 115 34.37 -23.87 44.34
CA ASN A 115 35.34 -23.50 43.30
C ASN A 115 36.79 -23.77 43.75
N ALA A 116 37.13 -23.58 45.04
CA ALA A 116 38.46 -23.85 45.57
C ALA A 116 38.85 -25.35 45.53
N PHE A 117 37.88 -26.26 45.52
CA PHE A 117 38.09 -27.70 45.35
C PHE A 117 37.87 -28.18 43.90
N GLY A 118 37.91 -27.28 42.91
CA GLY A 118 37.77 -27.62 41.49
C GLY A 118 36.35 -28.00 41.04
N GLY A 119 35.35 -27.90 41.93
CA GLY A 119 33.95 -27.97 41.57
C GLY A 119 33.47 -26.68 40.90
N SER A 120 32.25 -26.68 40.38
CA SER A 120 31.56 -25.45 39.98
C SER A 120 30.06 -25.57 40.21
N ILE A 121 29.46 -24.47 40.67
CA ILE A 121 27.99 -24.34 40.78
C ILE A 121 27.50 -23.55 39.57
N PRO A 122 26.67 -24.12 38.68
CA PRO A 122 26.10 -23.39 37.55
C PRO A 122 25.32 -22.16 38.02
N GLU A 123 25.54 -21.02 37.37
CA GLU A 123 24.82 -19.79 37.74
C GLU A 123 23.37 -19.83 37.28
N VAL A 124 22.45 -19.47 38.18
CA VAL A 124 21.00 -19.52 37.95
C VAL A 124 20.50 -18.12 37.60
N PRO A 125 20.07 -17.87 36.35
CA PRO A 125 20.01 -16.52 35.80
C PRO A 125 18.72 -15.79 36.18
N ARG A 126 18.81 -14.86 37.14
CA ARG A 126 17.72 -13.92 37.47
C ARG A 126 17.31 -13.01 36.31
N THR A 127 18.18 -12.80 35.34
CA THR A 127 17.89 -12.04 34.12
C THR A 127 18.64 -12.64 32.94
N VAL A 128 17.94 -12.82 31.81
CA VAL A 128 18.48 -13.29 30.53
C VAL A 128 18.18 -12.25 29.46
N ASN A 129 19.21 -11.81 28.74
CA ASN A 129 19.08 -10.85 27.65
C ASN A 129 19.30 -11.59 26.32
N VAL A 130 18.38 -11.45 25.36
CA VAL A 130 18.48 -12.11 24.04
C VAL A 130 18.32 -11.08 22.94
N LEU A 131 19.41 -10.82 22.21
CA LEU A 131 19.36 -10.10 20.93
C LEU A 131 18.89 -11.10 19.86
N SER A 132 17.76 -10.78 19.21
CA SER A 132 17.12 -11.67 18.22
C SER A 132 17.25 -11.14 16.77
N ALA A 133 17.34 -9.82 16.60
CA ALA A 133 17.65 -9.20 15.32
C ALA A 133 18.38 -7.87 15.53
N GLU A 134 19.39 -7.60 14.71
CA GLU A 134 20.09 -6.32 14.68
C GLU A 134 19.23 -5.21 14.03
N PRO A 135 19.36 -3.94 14.47
CA PRO A 135 18.78 -2.81 13.76
C PRO A 135 19.44 -2.62 12.39
N TYR A 136 18.74 -1.95 11.47
CA TYR A 136 19.36 -1.45 10.25
C TYR A 136 19.92 -0.03 10.46
N SER A 137 20.69 0.46 9.50
CA SER A 137 21.08 1.88 9.46
C SER A 137 19.84 2.78 9.44
N GLN A 138 19.90 3.95 10.08
CA GLN A 138 18.76 4.87 10.22
C GLN A 138 18.18 5.32 8.86
N VAL A 139 19.00 5.33 7.81
CA VAL A 139 18.57 5.40 6.41
C VAL A 139 19.02 4.12 5.70
N VAL A 140 18.13 3.53 4.90
CA VAL A 140 18.39 2.34 4.08
C VAL A 140 18.13 2.60 2.61
N SER A 141 18.87 1.90 1.75
CA SER A 141 18.74 2.00 0.29
C SER A 141 17.74 1.00 -0.26
N GLY A 142 17.02 1.40 -1.29
CA GLY A 142 16.16 0.52 -2.09
C GLY A 142 16.23 0.86 -3.59
N TYR A 143 15.69 -0.03 -4.41
CA TYR A 143 15.63 0.14 -5.86
C TYR A 143 14.45 -0.64 -6.47
N THR A 144 14.08 -0.30 -7.69
CA THR A 144 13.00 -0.93 -8.46
C THR A 144 13.54 -1.56 -9.75
N GLY A 145 12.81 -2.52 -10.29
CA GLY A 145 12.98 -2.94 -11.70
C GLY A 145 12.29 -1.97 -12.66
N VAL A 146 12.41 -2.20 -13.97
CA VAL A 146 11.52 -1.56 -14.94
C VAL A 146 10.17 -2.28 -14.88
N THR A 147 9.12 -1.58 -14.50
CA THR A 147 7.74 -2.07 -14.69
C THR A 147 7.31 -1.75 -16.12
N ASN A 148 6.74 -2.75 -16.79
CA ASN A 148 5.94 -2.59 -18.01
C ASN A 148 4.58 -3.24 -17.78
N PHE A 149 3.49 -2.56 -18.17
CA PHE A 149 2.13 -3.07 -18.05
C PHE A 149 1.35 -2.75 -19.34
N ILE A 150 0.73 -3.76 -19.94
CA ILE A 150 0.02 -3.64 -21.22
C ILE A 150 -1.48 -3.69 -20.95
N LEU A 151 -2.20 -2.69 -21.45
CA LEU A 151 -3.62 -2.49 -21.23
C LEU A 151 -4.37 -2.38 -22.56
N PRO A 152 -5.10 -3.43 -22.99
CA PRO A 152 -6.13 -3.29 -24.01
C PRO A 152 -7.35 -2.57 -23.43
N LYS A 153 -7.91 -1.65 -24.21
CA LYS A 153 -9.05 -0.79 -23.85
C LYS A 153 -9.92 -0.62 -25.09
N PHE A 154 -11.22 -0.41 -24.93
CA PHE A 154 -12.08 -0.09 -26.07
C PHE A 154 -13.06 1.04 -25.78
N PHE A 155 -13.45 1.73 -26.84
CA PHE A 155 -14.50 2.74 -26.82
C PHE A 155 -15.44 2.52 -27.99
N TYR A 156 -16.73 2.72 -27.76
CA TYR A 156 -17.79 2.63 -28.76
C TYR A 156 -18.72 3.83 -28.66
N LYS A 157 -19.20 4.29 -29.81
CA LYS A 157 -20.22 5.34 -29.96
C LYS A 157 -21.10 5.00 -31.15
N SER A 158 -22.42 5.07 -31.02
CA SER A 158 -23.34 4.97 -32.16
C SER A 158 -23.34 6.24 -32.99
N ARG A 159 -23.84 6.20 -34.23
CA ARG A 159 -24.33 7.44 -34.86
C ARG A 159 -25.44 8.07 -34.02
N THR A 160 -25.52 9.40 -34.02
CA THR A 160 -26.58 10.20 -33.39
C THR A 160 -27.87 10.05 -34.19
N LYS A 161 -28.99 9.72 -33.51
CA LYS A 161 -30.33 9.63 -34.11
C LYS A 161 -31.36 10.30 -33.21
N ASN A 162 -32.13 11.24 -33.77
CA ASN A 162 -33.15 12.02 -33.04
C ASN A 162 -32.60 12.72 -31.77
N GLY A 163 -31.34 13.18 -31.82
CA GLY A 163 -30.62 13.76 -30.68
C GLY A 163 -29.99 12.74 -29.72
N PHE A 164 -30.38 11.46 -29.77
CA PHE A 164 -29.82 10.41 -28.92
C PHE A 164 -28.57 9.77 -29.51
N THR A 165 -27.59 9.50 -28.65
CA THR A 165 -26.40 8.70 -28.98
C THR A 165 -26.10 7.73 -27.84
N PHE A 166 -25.72 6.51 -28.17
CA PHE A 166 -25.32 5.49 -27.19
C PHE A 166 -23.82 5.23 -27.31
N GLY A 167 -23.17 4.91 -26.20
CA GLY A 167 -21.75 4.56 -26.18
C GLY A 167 -21.42 3.49 -25.15
N ALA A 168 -20.18 3.05 -25.19
CA ALA A 168 -19.59 2.22 -24.15
C ALA A 168 -18.08 2.49 -24.05
N ASP A 169 -17.51 2.29 -22.87
CA ASP A 169 -16.07 2.25 -22.64
C ASP A 169 -15.68 1.04 -21.78
N PHE A 170 -14.50 0.48 -22.04
CA PHE A 170 -13.80 -0.44 -21.15
C PHE A 170 -12.36 0.04 -20.97
N VAL A 171 -12.01 0.42 -19.74
CA VAL A 171 -10.77 1.10 -19.41
C VAL A 171 -10.16 0.57 -18.10
N ALA A 172 -8.92 0.96 -17.81
CA ALA A 172 -8.25 0.63 -16.55
C ALA A 172 -7.95 1.92 -15.77
N SER A 173 -8.95 2.39 -15.02
CA SER A 173 -8.95 3.65 -14.28
C SER A 173 -7.88 3.73 -13.17
N SER A 174 -7.32 2.59 -12.78
CA SER A 174 -6.14 2.48 -11.90
C SER A 174 -5.36 1.20 -12.21
N GLY A 175 -4.03 1.29 -12.22
CA GLY A 175 -3.14 0.13 -12.34
C GLY A 175 -1.76 0.42 -11.75
N LEU A 176 -1.34 -0.37 -10.76
CA LEU A 176 -0.02 -0.31 -10.15
C LEU A 176 0.52 -1.73 -10.00
N ALA A 177 1.69 -2.00 -10.59
CA ALA A 177 2.39 -3.27 -10.50
C ALA A 177 3.88 -2.98 -10.29
N MET A 178 4.40 -3.12 -9.07
CA MET A 178 5.79 -2.81 -8.77
C MET A 178 6.41 -3.83 -7.83
N ASN A 179 7.63 -4.24 -8.17
CA ASN A 179 8.50 -5.04 -7.31
C ASN A 179 9.63 -4.14 -6.79
N TRP A 180 9.68 -3.97 -5.46
CA TRP A 180 10.62 -3.11 -4.76
C TRP A 180 11.68 -3.97 -4.05
N LYS A 181 12.95 -3.57 -4.14
CA LYS A 181 14.12 -4.37 -3.73
C LYS A 181 15.08 -3.60 -2.83
N GLY A 182 15.92 -4.33 -2.10
CA GLY A 182 16.77 -3.79 -1.05
C GLY A 182 15.99 -3.53 0.25
N GLN A 183 16.71 -3.19 1.33
CA GLN A 183 16.10 -2.96 2.66
C GLN A 183 15.03 -1.85 2.62
N GLY A 184 15.26 -0.78 1.85
CA GLY A 184 14.27 0.29 1.66
C GLY A 184 13.04 -0.11 0.85
N GLY A 185 13.07 -1.25 0.14
CA GLY A 185 11.96 -1.78 -0.63
C GLY A 185 11.03 -2.71 0.15
N GLU A 186 11.42 -3.19 1.33
CA GLU A 186 10.71 -4.25 2.07
C GLU A 186 9.23 -3.94 2.35
N PHE A 187 8.88 -2.68 2.63
CA PHE A 187 7.49 -2.25 2.89
C PHE A 187 6.56 -2.36 1.66
N LEU A 188 7.11 -2.30 0.44
CA LEU A 188 6.38 -2.32 -0.84
C LEU A 188 6.80 -3.49 -1.74
N GLN A 189 7.38 -4.55 -1.17
CA GLN A 189 8.17 -5.56 -1.90
C GLN A 189 7.51 -6.10 -3.17
N ASP A 190 6.26 -6.57 -3.10
CA ASP A 190 5.39 -6.83 -4.25
C ASP A 190 4.04 -6.15 -4.05
N VAL A 191 3.77 -5.09 -4.82
CA VAL A 191 2.47 -4.41 -4.85
C VAL A 191 1.83 -4.59 -6.22
N PHE A 192 0.65 -5.21 -6.25
CA PHE A 192 -0.22 -5.28 -7.42
C PHE A 192 -1.63 -4.79 -7.09
N ILE A 193 -2.13 -3.83 -7.87
CA ILE A 193 -3.47 -3.25 -7.76
C ILE A 193 -3.97 -2.98 -9.17
N MET A 194 -5.20 -3.41 -9.48
CA MET A 194 -5.85 -3.12 -10.76
C MET A 194 -7.32 -2.80 -10.54
N MET A 195 -7.80 -1.70 -11.13
CA MET A 195 -9.22 -1.36 -11.22
C MET A 195 -9.58 -1.19 -12.70
N VAL A 196 -10.43 -2.07 -13.19
CA VAL A 196 -11.04 -1.96 -14.52
C VAL A 196 -12.45 -1.40 -14.40
N GLU A 197 -12.87 -0.66 -15.41
CA GLU A 197 -14.14 0.03 -15.48
C GLU A 197 -14.81 -0.30 -16.81
N PHE A 198 -16.08 -0.69 -16.75
CA PHE A 198 -16.97 -0.78 -17.89
C PHE A 198 -18.10 0.24 -17.70
N SER A 199 -18.28 1.13 -18.68
CA SER A 199 -19.27 2.20 -18.61
C SER A 199 -20.07 2.24 -19.92
N PRO A 200 -21.29 1.67 -19.96
CA PRO A 200 -22.24 1.97 -21.02
C PRO A 200 -22.83 3.36 -20.77
N SER A 201 -22.94 4.19 -21.81
CA SER A 201 -23.35 5.59 -21.68
C SER A 201 -24.34 6.02 -22.76
N MET A 202 -25.04 7.14 -22.50
CA MET A 202 -26.02 7.72 -23.39
C MET A 202 -25.93 9.26 -23.34
N SER A 203 -26.15 9.92 -24.47
CA SER A 203 -26.30 11.37 -24.57
C SER A 203 -27.62 11.78 -25.22
N TYR A 204 -28.04 13.01 -24.92
CA TYR A 204 -29.12 13.69 -25.63
C TYR A 204 -28.69 15.11 -26.01
N THR A 205 -28.68 15.40 -27.31
CA THR A 205 -28.14 16.62 -27.91
C THR A 205 -29.24 17.41 -28.63
N VAL A 206 -29.32 18.71 -28.33
CA VAL A 206 -30.32 19.64 -28.83
C VAL A 206 -29.65 20.66 -29.74
N GLY A 207 -30.05 20.66 -31.02
CA GLY A 207 -29.74 21.71 -32.01
C GLY A 207 -28.25 22.01 -32.24
N ASP A 208 -27.35 21.01 -32.10
CA ASP A 208 -25.88 21.18 -32.13
C ASP A 208 -25.35 22.26 -31.15
N ARG A 209 -26.17 22.59 -30.13
CA ARG A 209 -25.94 23.71 -29.22
C ARG A 209 -25.68 23.25 -27.80
N PHE A 210 -26.55 22.38 -27.28
CA PHE A 210 -26.50 21.90 -25.91
C PHE A 210 -26.62 20.39 -25.89
N SER A 211 -25.93 19.74 -24.95
CA SER A 211 -26.01 18.29 -24.78
C SER A 211 -25.82 17.89 -23.32
N ILE A 212 -26.49 16.81 -22.93
CA ILE A 212 -26.28 16.14 -21.65
C ILE A 212 -25.92 14.67 -21.88
N GLY A 213 -25.22 14.06 -20.94
CA GLY A 213 -24.87 12.65 -20.99
C GLY A 213 -24.74 12.01 -19.62
N VAL A 214 -24.97 10.69 -19.59
CA VAL A 214 -24.92 9.85 -18.39
C VAL A 214 -24.27 8.52 -18.72
N GLY A 215 -23.49 7.97 -17.78
CA GLY A 215 -22.94 6.63 -17.86
C GLY A 215 -22.81 5.98 -16.48
N PRO A 216 -23.54 4.90 -16.14
CA PRO A 216 -23.20 4.07 -14.98
C PRO A 216 -21.78 3.51 -15.13
N ARG A 217 -20.98 3.63 -14.07
CA ARG A 217 -19.58 3.18 -14.01
C ARG A 217 -19.52 1.87 -13.24
N ILE A 218 -19.43 0.73 -13.93
CA ILE A 218 -19.32 -0.60 -13.31
C ILE A 218 -17.83 -0.91 -13.16
N MET A 219 -17.31 -0.93 -11.93
CA MET A 219 -15.89 -1.09 -11.68
C MET A 219 -15.58 -2.38 -10.92
N TYR A 220 -14.55 -3.10 -11.36
CA TYR A 220 -14.00 -4.26 -10.68
C TYR A 220 -12.56 -3.99 -10.24
N ALA A 221 -12.34 -4.07 -8.93
CA ALA A 221 -11.03 -3.90 -8.31
C ALA A 221 -10.49 -5.24 -7.80
N MET A 222 -9.21 -5.49 -8.05
CA MET A 222 -8.43 -6.56 -7.42
C MET A 222 -7.08 -6.02 -6.94
N GLY A 223 -6.49 -6.67 -5.94
CA GLY A 223 -5.13 -6.37 -5.54
C GLY A 223 -4.52 -7.44 -4.63
N SER A 224 -3.19 -7.45 -4.58
CA SER A 224 -2.38 -8.29 -3.72
C SER A 224 -1.11 -7.56 -3.30
N PHE A 225 -0.78 -7.62 -2.02
CA PHE A 225 0.44 -7.07 -1.45
C PHE A 225 1.19 -8.21 -0.75
N ASN A 226 2.42 -8.49 -1.17
CA ASN A 226 3.38 -9.23 -0.36
C ASN A 226 4.42 -8.21 0.13
N ASN A 227 4.60 -8.08 1.44
CA ASN A 227 5.55 -7.14 1.99
C ASN A 227 6.09 -7.58 3.35
N VAL A 228 7.14 -6.90 3.78
CA VAL A 228 7.76 -7.02 5.08
C VAL A 228 7.49 -5.73 5.83
N VAL A 229 6.92 -5.84 7.04
CA VAL A 229 6.69 -4.70 7.93
C VAL A 229 7.44 -4.89 9.23
N TYR A 230 8.08 -3.81 9.71
CA TYR A 230 8.70 -3.74 11.03
C TYR A 230 7.72 -3.05 11.97
N VAL A 231 7.14 -3.81 12.89
CA VAL A 231 6.04 -3.36 13.74
C VAL A 231 6.59 -3.09 15.14
N PRO A 232 6.40 -1.89 15.72
CA PRO A 232 6.88 -1.58 17.07
C PRO A 232 6.35 -2.57 18.10
N MET A 233 7.25 -3.08 18.95
CA MET A 233 6.92 -3.91 20.10
C MET A 233 6.32 -3.05 21.22
N GLN A 234 5.15 -2.47 20.95
CA GLN A 234 4.47 -1.50 21.77
C GLN A 234 2.97 -1.83 21.84
N TRP A 235 2.33 -1.57 22.99
CA TRP A 235 0.89 -1.69 23.13
C TRP A 235 0.14 -0.53 22.46
N ASN A 236 -0.97 -0.84 21.80
CA ASN A 236 -1.85 0.16 21.17
C ASN A 236 -2.80 0.81 22.20
N GLY A 237 -2.23 1.54 23.17
CA GLY A 237 -2.96 2.28 24.22
C GLY A 237 -3.66 1.44 25.29
N GLN A 238 -3.96 0.16 25.02
CA GLN A 238 -4.53 -0.79 25.97
C GLN A 238 -3.53 -1.90 26.29
N LYS A 239 -3.38 -2.20 27.58
CA LYS A 239 -2.59 -3.32 28.09
C LYS A 239 -3.30 -4.65 27.75
N PRO A 240 -2.64 -5.63 27.12
CA PRO A 240 -3.21 -6.95 26.89
C PRO A 240 -3.62 -7.62 28.21
N ALA A 241 -4.74 -8.35 28.22
CA ALA A 241 -5.23 -9.03 29.42
C ALA A 241 -4.25 -10.09 29.98
N SER A 242 -3.37 -10.62 29.14
CA SER A 242 -2.28 -11.55 29.49
C SER A 242 -0.98 -10.88 29.96
N ALA A 243 -0.89 -9.55 29.94
CA ALA A 243 0.32 -8.85 30.33
C ALA A 243 0.42 -8.70 31.87
N PRO A 244 1.53 -9.11 32.50
CA PRO A 244 1.66 -9.14 33.97
C PRO A 244 1.57 -7.75 34.59
N SER A 245 1.07 -7.66 35.83
CA SER A 245 0.90 -6.40 36.57
C SER A 245 2.18 -5.57 36.66
N THR A 246 3.34 -6.22 36.78
CA THR A 246 4.70 -5.65 36.82
C THR A 246 5.12 -4.85 35.57
N CYS A 247 4.37 -4.96 34.48
CA CYS A 247 4.71 -4.35 33.20
C CYS A 247 3.91 -3.06 32.98
N THR A 248 4.61 -1.94 32.97
CA THR A 248 4.04 -0.59 33.18
C THR A 248 4.52 0.49 32.20
N ASP A 249 5.57 0.25 31.43
CA ASP A 249 6.08 1.20 30.43
C ASP A 249 5.30 1.02 29.10
N PRO A 250 4.56 2.03 28.62
CA PRO A 250 3.72 1.91 27.43
C PRO A 250 4.51 1.98 26.10
N ARG A 251 5.85 1.98 26.14
CA ARG A 251 6.74 2.04 24.96
C ARG A 251 7.34 0.70 24.57
N ASN A 252 7.17 -0.33 25.40
CA ASN A 252 7.66 -1.69 25.18
C ASN A 252 6.57 -2.71 25.59
N SER A 253 6.65 -3.92 25.04
CA SER A 253 5.62 -4.95 25.23
C SER A 253 6.18 -6.16 25.94
N CYS A 254 5.36 -6.85 26.73
CA CYS A 254 5.82 -7.95 27.56
C CYS A 254 4.79 -9.08 27.69
N MET A 255 5.26 -10.22 28.18
CA MET A 255 4.45 -11.36 28.59
C MET A 255 5.03 -11.99 29.86
N ALA A 256 4.21 -12.73 30.60
CA ALA A 256 4.68 -13.61 31.67
C ALA A 256 4.32 -15.06 31.37
N LEU A 257 5.17 -15.97 31.84
CA LEU A 257 4.90 -17.39 31.99
C LEU A 257 5.01 -17.71 33.49
N THR A 258 4.07 -18.46 34.04
CA THR A 258 4.19 -19.08 35.36
C THR A 258 5.09 -20.31 35.28
N GLY A 259 5.54 -20.84 36.42
CA GLY A 259 6.25 -22.14 36.40
C GLY A 259 5.37 -23.28 35.86
N ALA A 260 4.05 -23.23 36.05
CA ALA A 260 3.11 -24.19 35.46
C ALA A 260 3.01 -24.07 33.93
N ASP A 261 3.09 -22.86 33.36
CA ASP A 261 3.27 -22.70 31.92
C ASP A 261 4.59 -23.36 31.47
N MET A 262 5.67 -23.16 32.25
CA MET A 262 6.97 -23.76 31.94
C MET A 262 7.01 -25.29 32.10
N ASP A 263 6.19 -25.87 32.97
CA ASP A 263 6.00 -27.32 33.07
C ASP A 263 5.27 -27.89 31.85
N SER A 264 4.26 -27.19 31.32
CA SER A 264 3.58 -27.63 30.08
C SER A 264 4.47 -27.52 28.83
N ILE A 265 5.48 -26.64 28.85
CA ILE A 265 6.57 -26.59 27.86
C ILE A 265 7.57 -27.73 28.09
N GLY A 266 7.99 -27.97 29.34
CA GLY A 266 9.00 -28.95 29.72
C GLY A 266 10.46 -28.51 29.51
N ILE A 267 11.34 -28.82 30.47
CA ILE A 267 12.76 -28.38 30.52
C ILE A 267 13.52 -28.68 29.23
N ASN A 268 13.28 -29.86 28.63
CA ASN A 268 13.96 -30.27 27.40
C ASN A 268 13.72 -29.30 26.24
N HIS A 269 12.54 -28.70 26.17
CA HIS A 269 12.09 -27.89 25.03
C HIS A 269 12.41 -26.38 25.15
N ILE A 270 12.86 -25.92 26.32
CA ILE A 270 13.37 -24.55 26.50
C ILE A 270 14.63 -24.35 25.62
N PRO A 271 14.71 -23.34 24.73
CA PRO A 271 15.89 -23.17 23.86
C PRO A 271 17.18 -22.82 24.63
N SER A 272 18.33 -23.20 24.06
CA SER A 272 19.64 -23.02 24.70
C SER A 272 20.05 -21.56 24.92
N GLN A 273 19.46 -20.64 24.17
CA GLN A 273 19.62 -19.18 24.33
C GLN A 273 18.92 -18.64 25.59
N LEU A 274 17.98 -19.39 26.18
CA LEU A 274 17.30 -19.06 27.44
C LEU A 274 17.82 -19.90 28.62
N MET A 275 18.25 -21.14 28.35
CA MET A 275 18.71 -22.06 29.38
C MET A 275 19.74 -23.05 28.82
N SER A 276 20.99 -22.94 29.26
CA SER A 276 22.09 -23.79 28.81
C SER A 276 21.87 -25.27 29.18
N PRO A 277 22.51 -26.22 28.47
CA PRO A 277 22.40 -27.65 28.79
C PRO A 277 22.78 -27.99 30.24
N ALA A 278 23.75 -27.29 30.83
CA ALA A 278 24.14 -27.48 32.23
C ALA A 278 23.03 -27.03 33.21
N GLN A 279 22.40 -25.87 32.94
CA GLN A 279 21.27 -25.39 33.75
C GLN A 279 20.04 -26.31 33.61
N LYS A 280 19.77 -26.85 32.41
CA LYS A 280 18.73 -27.88 32.21
C LYS A 280 18.98 -29.11 33.06
N LYS A 281 20.19 -29.69 32.98
CA LYS A 281 20.58 -30.90 33.73
C LYS A 281 20.47 -30.67 35.24
N MET A 282 20.92 -29.52 35.73
CA MET A 282 20.80 -29.14 37.14
C MET A 282 19.34 -29.03 37.60
N LEU A 283 18.44 -28.45 36.79
CA LEU A 283 17.01 -28.40 37.11
C LEU A 283 16.35 -29.78 37.06
N GLN A 284 16.74 -30.63 36.11
CA GLN A 284 16.29 -32.02 36.02
C GLN A 284 16.71 -32.81 37.27
N GLU A 285 17.97 -32.71 37.70
CA GLU A 285 18.47 -33.35 38.92
C GLU A 285 17.86 -32.77 40.20
N LEU A 286 17.37 -31.53 40.20
CA LEU A 286 16.68 -30.92 41.34
C LEU A 286 15.24 -31.45 41.48
N ILE A 287 14.61 -31.78 40.35
CA ILE A 287 13.21 -32.23 40.23
C ILE A 287 13.08 -33.75 40.36
N ASP A 288 14.04 -34.51 39.83
CA ASP A 288 14.02 -35.98 39.80
C ASP A 288 14.12 -36.58 41.22
N PRO A 289 13.08 -37.26 41.73
CA PRO A 289 13.10 -37.82 43.08
C PRO A 289 14.10 -38.96 43.30
N SER A 290 14.66 -39.54 42.23
CA SER A 290 15.71 -40.55 42.30
C SER A 290 17.12 -39.96 42.42
N SER A 291 17.29 -38.66 42.14
CA SER A 291 18.58 -37.99 42.15
C SER A 291 19.11 -37.77 43.57
N ALA A 292 20.44 -37.88 43.72
CA ALA A 292 21.13 -37.54 44.97
C ALA A 292 20.96 -36.06 45.35
N MET A 293 20.86 -35.15 44.37
CA MET A 293 20.72 -33.72 44.62
C MET A 293 19.33 -33.36 45.14
N HIS A 294 18.26 -33.89 44.54
CA HIS A 294 16.90 -33.73 45.04
C HIS A 294 16.78 -34.21 46.49
N ASN A 295 17.27 -35.42 46.77
CA ASN A 295 17.19 -36.01 48.11
C ASN A 295 18.03 -35.24 49.14
N ALA A 296 19.22 -34.73 48.78
CA ALA A 296 20.02 -33.88 49.65
C ALA A 296 19.33 -32.52 49.94
N VAL A 297 18.83 -31.84 48.91
CA VAL A 297 18.12 -30.55 49.03
C VAL A 297 16.87 -30.69 49.91
N LYS A 298 16.12 -31.80 49.75
CA LYS A 298 14.97 -32.13 50.59
C LYS A 298 15.38 -32.46 52.03
N PHE A 299 16.41 -33.28 52.23
CA PHE A 299 16.91 -33.67 53.56
C PHE A 299 17.37 -32.47 54.40
N PHE A 300 18.09 -31.51 53.80
CA PHE A 300 18.51 -30.28 54.48
C PHE A 300 17.39 -29.22 54.57
N GLY A 301 16.15 -29.54 54.18
CA GLY A 301 14.98 -28.67 54.39
C GLY A 301 14.85 -27.50 53.41
N PHE A 302 15.55 -27.52 52.27
CA PHE A 302 15.56 -26.43 51.30
C PHE A 302 14.46 -26.50 50.24
N GLY A 303 13.58 -27.49 50.29
CA GLY A 303 12.42 -27.66 49.43
C GLY A 303 12.26 -29.08 48.91
N ASP A 304 11.06 -29.41 48.43
CA ASP A 304 10.75 -30.68 47.78
C ASP A 304 10.26 -30.39 46.36
N TYR A 305 11.20 -30.16 45.44
CA TYR A 305 10.92 -29.74 44.08
C TYR A 305 10.50 -30.94 43.22
N ARG A 306 9.30 -30.90 42.65
CA ARG A 306 8.69 -31.97 41.83
C ARG A 306 8.43 -31.53 40.39
N ASN A 307 8.54 -30.23 40.12
CA ASN A 307 8.25 -29.60 38.83
C ASN A 307 8.90 -28.19 38.76
N LEU A 308 8.72 -27.46 37.66
CA LEU A 308 9.19 -26.08 37.50
C LEU A 308 8.32 -25.05 38.24
N ALA A 309 7.04 -25.30 38.51
CA ALA A 309 6.21 -24.45 39.37
C ALA A 309 6.73 -24.34 40.82
N ASP A 310 7.37 -25.39 41.34
CA ASP A 310 8.02 -25.38 42.65
C ASP A 310 9.31 -24.52 42.66
N ILE A 311 9.90 -24.24 41.49
CA ILE A 311 11.18 -23.52 41.33
C ILE A 311 10.94 -22.08 40.87
N ILE A 312 10.12 -21.88 39.85
CA ILE A 312 9.91 -20.62 39.14
C ILE A 312 8.50 -20.12 39.44
N LYS A 313 8.42 -19.00 40.17
CA LYS A 313 7.15 -18.33 40.44
C LYS A 313 6.61 -17.68 39.16
N THR A 314 7.43 -16.88 38.49
CA THR A 314 7.11 -16.24 37.21
C THR A 314 8.37 -15.88 36.43
N SER A 315 8.31 -16.07 35.11
CA SER A 315 9.28 -15.54 34.14
C SER A 315 8.60 -14.43 33.34
N THR A 316 9.11 -13.19 33.43
CA THR A 316 8.55 -12.03 32.71
C THR A 316 9.51 -11.58 31.62
N THR A 317 9.09 -11.70 30.36
CA THR A 317 9.86 -11.29 29.18
C THR A 317 9.33 -9.94 28.68
N THR A 318 10.17 -8.91 28.68
CA THR A 318 9.91 -7.64 27.98
C THR A 318 10.66 -7.63 26.65
N MET A 319 10.02 -7.13 25.60
CA MET A 319 10.53 -7.06 24.23
C MET A 319 10.57 -5.60 23.75
N TYR A 320 11.60 -5.28 22.97
CA TYR A 320 11.97 -3.92 22.60
C TYR A 320 12.33 -3.85 21.11
N GLY A 321 12.18 -2.66 20.52
CA GLY A 321 12.40 -2.45 19.08
C GLY A 321 11.17 -2.86 18.27
N THR A 322 11.37 -3.64 17.21
CA THR A 322 10.37 -3.96 16.19
C THR A 322 10.37 -5.44 15.81
N THR A 323 9.22 -6.09 15.84
CA THR A 323 9.05 -7.43 15.23
C THR A 323 9.04 -7.32 13.72
N LYS A 324 9.74 -8.24 13.04
CA LYS A 324 9.67 -8.41 11.59
C LYS A 324 8.45 -9.28 11.26
N VAL A 325 7.50 -8.75 10.49
CA VAL A 325 6.32 -9.49 10.07
C VAL A 325 6.31 -9.60 8.54
N TYR A 326 6.34 -10.83 8.04
CA TYR A 326 6.13 -11.13 6.63
C TYR A 326 4.62 -11.20 6.39
N GLN A 327 4.09 -10.35 5.52
CA GLN A 327 2.65 -10.25 5.25
C GLN A 327 2.35 -10.56 3.79
N ARG A 328 1.30 -11.36 3.58
CA ARG A 328 0.70 -11.63 2.27
C ARG A 328 -0.79 -11.37 2.38
N SER A 329 -1.26 -10.39 1.62
CA SER A 329 -2.66 -9.97 1.60
C SER A 329 -3.18 -9.93 0.17
N GLN A 330 -4.47 -10.23 -0.01
CA GLN A 330 -5.15 -10.15 -1.30
C GLN A 330 -6.63 -9.81 -1.09
N GLY A 331 -7.26 -9.19 -2.08
CA GLY A 331 -8.70 -8.93 -2.06
C GLY A 331 -9.27 -8.52 -3.41
N LYS A 332 -10.60 -8.61 -3.54
CA LYS A 332 -11.35 -8.15 -4.72
C LYS A 332 -12.73 -7.60 -4.35
N ALA A 333 -13.26 -6.70 -5.17
CA ALA A 333 -14.65 -6.24 -5.12
C ALA A 333 -15.15 -5.79 -6.49
N LEU A 334 -16.44 -6.00 -6.74
CA LEU A 334 -17.21 -5.22 -7.73
C LEU A 334 -17.85 -4.04 -6.99
N SER A 335 -17.91 -2.87 -7.63
CA SER A 335 -18.64 -1.70 -7.13
C SER A 335 -19.17 -0.87 -8.30
N VAL A 336 -20.03 0.10 -8.01
CA VAL A 336 -20.70 0.92 -9.02
C VAL A 336 -20.67 2.41 -8.65
N GLY A 337 -20.64 3.24 -9.67
CA GLY A 337 -20.87 4.68 -9.60
C GLY A 337 -21.54 5.20 -10.86
N TYR A 338 -21.42 6.49 -11.10
CA TYR A 338 -21.97 7.14 -12.29
C TYR A 338 -21.09 8.29 -12.77
N ARG A 339 -21.23 8.60 -14.06
CA ARG A 339 -20.72 9.78 -14.76
C ARG A 339 -21.90 10.60 -15.21
N LEU A 340 -21.89 11.90 -14.93
CA LEU A 340 -22.80 12.90 -15.50
C LEU A 340 -21.98 13.90 -16.29
N ALA A 341 -22.54 14.39 -17.39
CA ALA A 341 -21.88 15.38 -18.23
C ALA A 341 -22.88 16.35 -18.84
N ALA A 342 -22.44 17.59 -19.06
CA ALA A 342 -23.15 18.61 -19.81
C ALA A 342 -22.16 19.40 -20.67
N SER A 343 -22.55 19.71 -21.89
CA SER A 343 -21.76 20.50 -22.84
C SER A 343 -22.61 21.56 -23.53
N LEU A 344 -22.02 22.74 -23.73
CA LEU A 344 -22.63 23.88 -24.40
C LEU A 344 -21.65 24.43 -25.44
N ARG A 345 -22.08 24.53 -26.69
CA ARG A 345 -21.38 25.31 -27.72
C ARG A 345 -21.48 26.79 -27.32
N VAL A 346 -20.36 27.49 -27.21
CA VAL A 346 -20.25 28.90 -26.79
C VAL A 346 -19.72 29.70 -27.99
N PHE A 347 -20.48 30.72 -28.43
CA PHE A 347 -20.33 31.29 -29.78
C PHE A 347 -20.42 30.18 -30.85
N GLU A 348 -19.73 30.27 -31.98
CA GLU A 348 -19.77 29.24 -33.03
C GLU A 348 -18.67 28.17 -32.83
N ASN A 349 -17.47 28.62 -32.45
CA ASN A 349 -16.24 27.82 -32.40
C ASN A 349 -15.79 27.41 -31.00
N GLY A 350 -16.50 27.81 -29.95
CA GLY A 350 -16.20 27.44 -28.57
C GLY A 350 -17.06 26.28 -28.08
N MET A 351 -16.53 25.46 -27.16
CA MET A 351 -17.27 24.43 -26.45
C MET A 351 -16.87 24.45 -24.97
N PHE A 352 -17.84 24.65 -24.08
CA PHE A 352 -17.67 24.57 -22.63
C PHE A 352 -18.32 23.28 -22.13
N SER A 353 -17.63 22.56 -21.24
CA SER A 353 -18.09 21.27 -20.73
C SER A 353 -17.86 21.13 -19.23
N VAL A 354 -18.82 20.49 -18.57
CA VAL A 354 -18.78 20.09 -17.17
C VAL A 354 -18.97 18.58 -17.11
N VAL A 355 -18.02 17.87 -16.51
CA VAL A 355 -18.10 16.41 -16.30
C VAL A 355 -17.94 16.13 -14.82
N PHE A 356 -18.79 15.24 -14.30
CA PHE A 356 -18.83 14.85 -12.92
C PHE A 356 -18.78 13.32 -12.81
N ASN A 357 -17.80 12.80 -12.07
CA ASN A 357 -17.71 11.38 -11.73
C ASN A 357 -18.03 11.21 -10.24
N SER A 358 -18.95 10.30 -9.93
CA SER A 358 -19.22 9.90 -8.55
C SER A 358 -18.01 9.20 -7.93
N SER A 359 -17.94 9.22 -6.61
CA SER A 359 -17.10 8.27 -5.85
C SER A 359 -17.52 6.83 -6.18
N VAL A 360 -16.58 5.89 -6.10
CA VAL A 360 -16.84 4.43 -6.18
C VAL A 360 -16.11 3.73 -5.03
N PRO A 361 -16.82 3.43 -3.93
CA PRO A 361 -16.22 2.79 -2.76
C PRO A 361 -16.16 1.26 -2.95
N PHE A 362 -15.00 0.67 -2.67
CA PHE A 362 -14.75 -0.77 -2.69
C PHE A 362 -14.56 -1.29 -1.26
N ASN A 363 -15.21 -2.40 -0.94
CA ASN A 363 -15.04 -3.15 0.30
C ASN A 363 -14.47 -4.54 -0.05
N MET A 364 -13.19 -4.56 -0.43
CA MET A 364 -12.52 -5.70 -1.04
C MET A 364 -12.39 -6.84 -0.04
N LYS A 365 -13.03 -7.98 -0.34
CA LYS A 365 -12.98 -9.18 0.51
C LYS A 365 -11.79 -10.05 0.11
N GLY A 366 -11.13 -10.64 1.10
CA GLY A 366 -10.05 -11.59 0.86
C GLY A 366 -9.37 -12.04 2.15
N SER A 367 -8.07 -12.34 2.07
CA SER A 367 -7.33 -13.09 3.09
C SER A 367 -6.01 -12.42 3.47
N LEU A 368 -5.65 -12.49 4.75
CA LEU A 368 -4.32 -12.20 5.30
C LEU A 368 -3.63 -13.51 5.73
N GLU A 369 -2.38 -13.67 5.32
CA GLU A 369 -1.41 -14.59 5.91
C GLU A 369 -0.24 -13.75 6.41
N ALA A 370 0.06 -13.81 7.71
CA ALA A 370 1.10 -12.98 8.34
C ALA A 370 1.96 -13.79 9.31
N THR A 371 3.26 -13.90 9.04
CA THR A 371 4.24 -14.59 9.90
C THR A 371 5.01 -13.56 10.72
N SER A 372 4.75 -13.50 12.02
CA SER A 372 5.38 -12.56 12.96
C SER A 372 6.57 -13.21 13.66
N TYR A 373 7.75 -12.58 13.55
CA TYR A 373 8.98 -13.03 14.20
C TYR A 373 9.05 -12.50 15.64
N VAL A 374 8.83 -13.34 16.65
CA VAL A 374 8.73 -12.90 18.06
C VAL A 374 10.08 -12.97 18.80
N GLY A 375 11.12 -13.49 18.15
CA GLY A 375 12.49 -13.53 18.67
C GLY A 375 13.05 -14.95 18.72
N GLY A 376 14.38 -15.09 18.71
CA GLY A 376 15.06 -16.35 18.34
C GLY A 376 14.66 -17.56 19.17
N ALA A 377 14.52 -17.41 20.49
CA ALA A 377 14.06 -18.47 21.38
C ALA A 377 12.52 -18.57 21.49
N MET A 378 11.79 -17.48 21.20
CA MET A 378 10.33 -17.53 21.21
C MET A 378 9.80 -18.30 19.99
N GLY A 379 10.35 -18.03 18.80
CA GLY A 379 9.90 -18.60 17.53
C GLY A 379 8.98 -17.66 16.75
N ASN A 380 8.23 -18.22 15.80
CA ASN A 380 7.42 -17.48 14.84
C ASN A 380 5.92 -17.78 15.01
N VAL A 381 5.05 -16.76 14.90
CA VAL A 381 3.60 -16.96 14.92
C VAL A 381 3.01 -16.66 13.54
N LEU A 382 2.50 -17.70 12.89
CA LEU A 382 1.68 -17.58 11.69
C LEU A 382 0.26 -17.19 12.08
N THR A 383 -0.27 -16.13 11.47
CA THR A 383 -1.64 -15.67 11.64
C THR A 383 -2.36 -15.77 10.29
N LYS A 384 -3.48 -16.50 10.25
CA LYS A 384 -4.33 -16.67 9.06
C LYS A 384 -5.74 -16.17 9.34
N THR A 385 -6.22 -15.22 8.55
CA THR A 385 -7.57 -14.66 8.72
C THR A 385 -8.14 -14.05 7.44
N ASN A 386 -9.45 -13.78 7.45
CA ASN A 386 -10.09 -12.96 6.44
C ASN A 386 -9.83 -11.46 6.71
N LEU A 387 -9.76 -10.67 5.65
CA LEU A 387 -9.59 -9.22 5.72
C LEU A 387 -10.64 -8.48 4.88
N ASN A 388 -10.80 -7.19 5.18
CA ASN A 388 -11.44 -6.22 4.31
C ASN A 388 -10.39 -5.15 3.92
N ILE A 389 -10.27 -4.80 2.64
CA ILE A 389 -9.58 -3.56 2.21
C ILE A 389 -10.64 -2.56 1.79
N ALA A 390 -10.72 -1.43 2.49
CA ALA A 390 -11.54 -0.30 2.06
C ALA A 390 -10.69 0.63 1.19
N VAL A 391 -11.12 0.81 -0.06
CA VAL A 391 -10.47 1.66 -1.07
C VAL A 391 -11.57 2.48 -1.75
N ASN A 392 -11.33 3.74 -2.08
CA ASN A 392 -12.30 4.59 -2.74
C ASN A 392 -11.71 5.15 -4.05
N MET A 393 -12.36 4.92 -5.19
CA MET A 393 -12.13 5.78 -6.35
C MET A 393 -12.81 7.12 -6.05
N PRO A 394 -12.10 8.26 -6.06
CA PRO A 394 -12.62 9.52 -5.56
C PRO A 394 -13.70 10.10 -6.47
N GLN A 395 -14.53 10.97 -5.89
CA GLN A 395 -15.37 11.91 -6.63
C GLN A 395 -14.47 12.87 -7.44
N ILE A 396 -14.85 13.18 -8.69
CA ILE A 396 -14.11 14.09 -9.57
C ILE A 396 -15.07 15.11 -10.20
N LEU A 397 -14.69 16.38 -10.20
CA LEU A 397 -15.35 17.44 -10.97
C LEU A 397 -14.36 18.02 -11.98
N THR A 398 -14.73 18.03 -13.26
CA THR A 398 -13.89 18.48 -14.36
C THR A 398 -14.61 19.57 -15.15
N LEU A 399 -13.94 20.71 -15.34
CA LEU A 399 -14.40 21.86 -16.13
C LEU A 399 -13.45 22.03 -17.32
N ALA A 400 -14.00 22.18 -18.52
CA ALA A 400 -13.21 22.29 -19.74
C ALA A 400 -13.73 23.37 -20.68
N TYR A 401 -12.82 24.04 -21.38
CA TYR A 401 -13.14 24.93 -22.48
C TYR A 401 -12.20 24.68 -23.66
N ALA A 402 -12.79 24.38 -24.81
CA ALA A 402 -12.09 24.29 -26.08
C ALA A 402 -12.51 25.43 -27.02
N HIS A 403 -11.57 25.97 -27.79
CA HIS A 403 -11.83 26.95 -28.84
C HIS A 403 -11.15 26.53 -30.15
N GLU A 404 -11.88 26.65 -31.25
CA GLU A 404 -11.45 26.29 -32.60
C GLU A 404 -11.14 27.55 -33.44
N PHE A 405 -10.00 27.51 -34.14
CA PHE A 405 -9.46 28.61 -34.94
C PHE A 405 -9.20 28.15 -36.38
N PHE A 406 -9.07 29.12 -37.29
CA PHE A 406 -8.65 28.91 -38.68
C PHE A 406 -9.51 27.88 -39.44
N HIS A 407 -10.84 28.00 -39.37
CA HIS A 407 -11.80 27.04 -39.93
C HIS A 407 -11.59 25.63 -39.36
N HIS A 408 -11.64 25.51 -38.03
CA HIS A 408 -11.49 24.28 -37.25
C HIS A 408 -10.13 23.56 -37.37
N LYS A 409 -9.14 24.12 -38.10
CA LYS A 409 -7.80 23.53 -38.26
C LYS A 409 -6.95 23.54 -36.99
N LEU A 410 -7.24 24.41 -36.01
CA LEU A 410 -6.52 24.44 -34.74
C LEU A 410 -7.52 24.49 -33.58
N ARG A 411 -7.47 23.53 -32.67
CA ARG A 411 -8.21 23.57 -31.40
C ARG A 411 -7.23 23.72 -30.24
N ILE A 412 -7.48 24.69 -29.37
CA ILE A 412 -6.80 24.85 -28.09
C ILE A 412 -7.81 24.52 -26.99
N GLU A 413 -7.43 23.70 -26.03
CA GLU A 413 -8.30 23.26 -24.94
C GLU A 413 -7.62 23.41 -23.57
N GLY A 414 -8.29 24.09 -22.64
CA GLY A 414 -7.91 24.15 -21.24
C GLY A 414 -8.86 23.31 -20.39
N VAL A 415 -8.31 22.48 -19.50
CA VAL A 415 -9.07 21.65 -18.54
C VAL A 415 -8.59 21.90 -17.12
N TYR A 416 -9.53 22.15 -16.22
CA TYR A 416 -9.35 22.15 -14.77
C TYR A 416 -10.10 20.95 -14.18
N GLU A 417 -9.46 20.21 -13.29
CA GLU A 417 -10.06 19.06 -12.61
C GLU A 417 -9.79 19.16 -11.11
N ARG A 418 -10.80 18.88 -10.28
CA ARG A 418 -10.65 18.68 -8.84
C ARG A 418 -11.02 17.25 -8.47
N THR A 419 -10.10 16.55 -7.81
CA THR A 419 -10.28 15.19 -7.31
C THR A 419 -10.42 15.22 -5.79
N PHE A 420 -11.54 14.72 -5.28
CA PHE A 420 -11.91 14.83 -3.86
C PHE A 420 -11.43 13.62 -3.05
N TRP A 421 -10.13 13.52 -2.81
CA TRP A 421 -9.49 12.40 -2.12
C TRP A 421 -9.77 12.33 -0.62
N GLU A 422 -10.11 13.45 0.04
CA GLU A 422 -10.41 13.46 1.49
C GLU A 422 -11.69 12.67 1.83
N LYS A 423 -12.57 12.46 0.84
CA LYS A 423 -13.89 11.83 1.00
C LYS A 423 -13.84 10.30 0.96
N GLY A 424 -12.89 9.65 1.64
CA GLY A 424 -12.95 8.20 1.82
C GLY A 424 -11.65 7.52 2.30
N PRO A 425 -11.71 6.20 2.55
CA PRO A 425 -10.54 5.39 2.88
C PRO A 425 -9.71 5.08 1.63
N ASN A 426 -8.53 5.67 1.52
CA ASN A 426 -7.61 5.47 0.40
C ASN A 426 -6.60 4.34 0.72
N PHE A 427 -7.09 3.09 0.81
CA PHE A 427 -6.40 1.90 1.36
C PHE A 427 -6.33 1.84 2.89
N ARG A 428 -7.45 1.43 3.50
CA ARG A 428 -7.53 0.97 4.89
C ARG A 428 -7.71 -0.55 4.93
N VAL A 429 -6.72 -1.28 5.45
CA VAL A 429 -6.75 -2.73 5.66
C VAL A 429 -7.31 -3.04 7.04
N THR A 430 -8.31 -3.91 7.12
CA THR A 430 -8.94 -4.35 8.39
C THR A 430 -8.99 -5.88 8.45
N PRO A 431 -7.98 -6.54 9.04
CA PRO A 431 -7.97 -7.99 9.27
C PRO A 431 -8.89 -8.39 10.42
N ASN A 432 -9.54 -9.56 10.32
CA ASN A 432 -10.36 -10.10 11.42
C ASN A 432 -9.49 -10.87 12.42
N PHE A 433 -8.71 -10.15 13.23
CA PHE A 433 -7.85 -10.76 14.26
C PHE A 433 -8.63 -11.49 15.37
N ALA A 434 -9.92 -11.18 15.56
CA ALA A 434 -10.77 -11.85 16.54
C ALA A 434 -11.06 -13.31 16.14
N ASN A 435 -11.30 -13.57 14.85
CA ASN A 435 -11.59 -14.89 14.30
C ASN A 435 -10.40 -15.46 13.49
N ALA A 436 -9.17 -15.07 13.83
CA ALA A 436 -7.96 -15.54 13.17
C ALA A 436 -7.51 -16.90 13.74
N ASN A 437 -6.91 -17.71 12.87
CA ASN A 437 -6.16 -18.90 13.29
C ASN A 437 -4.69 -18.51 13.55
N TYR A 438 -4.15 -18.93 14.68
CA TYR A 438 -2.77 -18.68 15.11
C TYR A 438 -2.02 -20.00 15.25
N THR A 439 -0.79 -20.07 14.72
CA THR A 439 0.03 -21.30 14.76
C THR A 439 1.48 -20.95 15.04
N GLY A 440 2.04 -21.54 16.10
CA GLY A 440 3.45 -21.36 16.49
C GLY A 440 4.38 -22.28 15.69
N TYR A 441 5.52 -21.75 15.26
CA TYR A 441 6.56 -22.48 14.52
C TYR A 441 7.93 -22.25 15.15
N GLY A 442 8.51 -23.33 15.69
CA GLY A 442 9.81 -23.31 16.38
C GLY A 442 9.76 -22.66 17.77
N GLY A 443 10.88 -22.74 18.50
CA GLY A 443 11.04 -22.10 19.80
C GLY A 443 10.00 -22.55 20.83
N LEU A 444 9.60 -21.63 21.70
CA LEU A 444 8.57 -21.84 22.72
C LEU A 444 7.14 -21.79 22.16
N VAL A 445 6.87 -21.01 21.10
CA VAL A 445 5.50 -20.79 20.61
C VAL A 445 4.81 -22.05 20.10
N GLN A 446 5.56 -23.08 19.70
CA GLN A 446 4.98 -24.36 19.26
C GLN A 446 4.26 -25.14 20.39
N TYR A 447 4.44 -24.75 21.66
CA TYR A 447 3.76 -25.33 22.83
C TYR A 447 2.59 -24.47 23.33
N PHE A 448 2.35 -23.30 22.73
CA PHE A 448 1.37 -22.34 23.24
C PHE A 448 -0.02 -22.53 22.61
N SER A 449 -1.05 -22.32 23.43
CA SER A 449 -2.45 -22.26 22.99
C SER A 449 -2.70 -21.09 22.03
N SER A 450 -3.74 -21.21 21.20
CA SER A 450 -4.13 -20.15 20.24
C SER A 450 -4.36 -18.79 20.91
N GLU A 451 -4.88 -18.75 22.14
CA GLU A 451 -5.08 -17.50 22.88
C GLU A 451 -3.76 -16.89 23.40
N GLN A 452 -2.79 -17.72 23.83
CA GLN A 452 -1.44 -17.25 24.14
C GLN A 452 -0.73 -16.70 22.88
N LEU A 453 -0.85 -17.38 21.73
CA LEU A 453 -0.30 -16.94 20.44
C LEU A 453 -0.91 -15.62 19.95
N LYS A 454 -2.24 -15.50 20.04
CA LYS A 454 -3.02 -14.28 19.78
C LYS A 454 -2.57 -13.13 20.70
N GLY A 455 -2.39 -13.43 22.00
CA GLY A 455 -1.85 -12.49 22.97
C GLY A 455 -0.45 -11.99 22.59
N MET A 456 0.42 -12.87 22.09
CA MET A 456 1.77 -12.51 21.63
C MET A 456 1.76 -11.67 20.35
N VAL A 457 0.90 -11.95 19.38
CA VAL A 457 0.73 -11.09 18.19
C VAL A 457 0.19 -9.71 18.60
N GLY A 458 -0.69 -9.67 19.62
CA GLY A 458 -1.19 -8.43 20.25
C GLY A 458 -0.13 -7.58 20.96
N LEU A 459 1.13 -8.03 21.05
CA LEU A 459 2.25 -7.25 21.60
C LEU A 459 2.86 -6.26 20.60
N ALA A 460 2.42 -6.24 19.34
CA ALA A 460 2.93 -5.35 18.30
C ALA A 460 1.87 -4.36 17.80
N ASN A 461 2.24 -3.09 17.62
CA ASN A 461 1.30 -2.03 17.23
C ASN A 461 1.10 -1.94 15.72
N PHE A 462 0.20 -2.77 15.17
CA PHE A 462 -0.14 -2.79 13.75
C PHE A 462 -0.90 -1.54 13.24
N SER A 463 -1.27 -0.57 14.09
CA SER A 463 -2.07 0.60 13.66
C SER A 463 -1.41 1.39 12.53
N GLY A 464 -0.09 1.65 12.64
CA GLY A 464 0.69 2.41 11.66
C GLY A 464 0.82 1.78 10.27
N VAL A 465 0.55 0.48 10.13
CA VAL A 465 0.57 -0.23 8.82
C VAL A 465 -0.83 -0.52 8.27
N SER A 466 -1.89 -0.19 9.02
CA SER A 466 -3.28 -0.52 8.67
C SER A 466 -3.97 0.48 7.72
N ASN A 467 -3.43 1.68 7.54
CA ASN A 467 -4.09 2.76 6.80
C ASN A 467 -3.08 3.56 5.95
N MET A 468 -2.71 3.02 4.79
CA MET A 468 -1.73 3.62 3.87
C MET A 468 -2.22 4.94 3.23
N GLY A 469 -3.53 5.23 3.33
CA GLY A 469 -4.17 6.47 2.89
C GLY A 469 -4.28 7.59 3.93
N ALA A 470 -3.65 7.44 5.10
CA ALA A 470 -3.91 8.30 6.27
C ALA A 470 -3.50 9.77 6.08
N GLY A 471 -4.48 10.62 5.73
CA GLY A 471 -4.30 12.06 5.53
C GLY A 471 -4.10 12.48 4.09
N TRP A 472 -4.57 11.69 3.13
CA TRP A 472 -4.64 12.11 1.72
C TRP A 472 -5.51 13.37 1.56
N ARG A 473 -5.02 14.36 0.80
CA ARG A 473 -5.66 15.67 0.57
C ARG A 473 -6.35 15.77 -0.79
N ASP A 474 -7.35 16.63 -0.91
CA ASP A 474 -7.97 17.02 -2.18
C ASP A 474 -6.91 17.60 -3.15
N THR A 475 -7.04 17.30 -4.45
CA THR A 475 -6.08 17.71 -5.47
C THR A 475 -6.73 18.46 -6.62
N ASN A 476 -5.94 19.33 -7.25
CA ASN A 476 -6.31 20.05 -8.46
C ASN A 476 -5.34 19.69 -9.60
N THR A 477 -5.88 19.54 -10.81
CA THR A 477 -5.12 19.26 -12.03
C THR A 477 -5.43 20.33 -13.07
N PHE A 478 -4.39 20.83 -13.75
CA PHE A 478 -4.49 21.82 -14.81
C PHE A 478 -3.87 21.25 -16.07
N ARG A 479 -4.59 21.30 -17.20
CA ARG A 479 -4.17 20.70 -18.47
C ARG A 479 -4.38 21.69 -19.61
N LEU A 480 -3.43 21.75 -20.54
CA LEU A 480 -3.51 22.55 -21.77
C LEU A 480 -3.15 21.65 -22.96
N GLY A 481 -4.09 21.51 -23.89
CA GLY A 481 -3.96 20.69 -25.09
C GLY A 481 -4.06 21.54 -26.36
N VAL A 482 -3.33 21.12 -27.39
CA VAL A 482 -3.41 21.68 -28.75
C VAL A 482 -3.61 20.54 -29.73
N THR A 483 -4.65 20.65 -30.56
CA THR A 483 -4.91 19.75 -31.70
C THR A 483 -4.82 20.55 -33.00
N TYR A 484 -4.01 20.09 -33.94
CA TYR A 484 -4.02 20.56 -35.32
C TYR A 484 -4.71 19.51 -36.21
N GLN A 485 -5.67 19.94 -37.03
CA GLN A 485 -6.53 19.10 -37.84
C GLN A 485 -6.40 19.48 -39.32
N ASP A 486 -6.16 18.48 -40.16
CA ASP A 486 -6.18 18.59 -41.62
C ASP A 486 -6.97 17.42 -42.24
N ARG A 487 -6.99 17.27 -43.57
CA ARG A 487 -7.93 16.37 -44.28
C ARG A 487 -7.79 14.89 -43.89
N ASN A 488 -6.55 14.41 -43.75
CA ASN A 488 -6.24 13.02 -43.39
C ASN A 488 -5.42 12.89 -42.10
N PHE A 489 -4.92 14.00 -41.53
CA PHE A 489 -4.02 14.00 -40.39
C PHE A 489 -4.57 14.83 -39.24
N ARG A 490 -4.45 14.30 -38.03
CA ARG A 490 -4.65 15.01 -36.77
C ARG A 490 -3.39 14.91 -35.94
N LEU A 491 -2.78 16.04 -35.59
CA LEU A 491 -1.61 16.13 -34.72
C LEU A 491 -2.03 16.71 -33.36
N MET A 492 -1.42 16.22 -32.29
CA MET A 492 -1.77 16.57 -30.92
C MET A 492 -0.53 16.74 -30.05
N GLY A 493 -0.59 17.68 -29.13
CA GLY A 493 0.37 17.82 -28.04
C GLY A 493 -0.28 18.44 -26.81
N GLY A 494 0.21 18.10 -25.63
CA GLY A 494 -0.37 18.59 -24.38
C GLY A 494 0.65 18.71 -23.24
N VAL A 495 0.33 19.58 -22.29
CA VAL A 495 1.05 19.75 -21.03
C VAL A 495 0.05 19.72 -19.88
N ALA A 496 0.41 19.08 -18.77
CA ALA A 496 -0.42 19.07 -17.57
C ALA A 496 0.42 19.19 -16.28
N TYR A 497 -0.17 19.81 -15.26
CA TYR A 497 0.33 19.87 -13.90
C TYR A 497 -0.73 19.28 -12.94
N ASP A 498 -0.35 18.30 -12.11
CA ASP A 498 -1.28 17.47 -11.34
C ASP A 498 -0.84 17.20 -9.90
N GLN A 499 -1.63 17.63 -8.91
CA GLN A 499 -1.22 17.59 -7.51
C GLN A 499 -1.26 16.18 -6.88
N SER A 500 -0.37 15.96 -5.91
CA SER A 500 -0.34 14.81 -5.01
C SER A 500 -1.46 14.86 -3.99
N PRO A 501 -2.20 13.76 -3.81
CA PRO A 501 -2.99 13.58 -2.59
C PRO A 501 -2.13 13.09 -1.42
N ALA A 502 -1.02 12.40 -1.68
CA ALA A 502 -0.28 11.67 -0.67
C ALA A 502 0.53 12.58 0.28
N PRO A 503 0.46 12.35 1.61
CA PRO A 503 1.37 12.95 2.57
C PRO A 503 2.83 12.66 2.21
N GLN A 504 3.68 13.69 2.28
CA GLN A 504 5.09 13.59 1.88
C GLN A 504 5.97 13.03 3.01
N ASP A 505 5.50 13.16 4.26
CA ASP A 505 6.15 12.85 5.53
C ASP A 505 5.90 11.43 6.06
N LYS A 506 5.08 10.62 5.37
CA LYS A 506 4.59 9.32 5.87
C LYS A 506 4.99 8.16 4.98
N ILE A 507 5.12 7.00 5.62
CA ILE A 507 5.26 5.71 4.94
C ILE A 507 3.88 5.30 4.39
N GLY A 508 3.83 4.96 3.10
CA GLY A 508 2.58 4.72 2.37
C GLY A 508 2.85 4.55 0.87
N ILE A 509 1.86 4.86 0.03
CA ILE A 509 2.04 4.89 -1.42
C ILE A 509 2.75 6.21 -1.81
N PRO A 510 3.92 6.17 -2.49
CA PRO A 510 4.70 7.38 -2.81
C PRO A 510 4.12 8.20 -3.98
N ASP A 511 3.90 9.51 -3.76
CA ASP A 511 3.50 10.48 -4.80
C ASP A 511 3.89 11.94 -4.40
N SER A 512 3.64 12.93 -5.27
CA SER A 512 4.09 14.37 -5.32
C SER A 512 3.40 15.10 -6.54
N ASP A 513 3.65 16.38 -6.88
CA ASP A 513 2.73 17.23 -7.72
C ASP A 513 3.10 17.47 -9.23
N GLY A 514 2.87 16.54 -10.17
CA GLY A 514 3.74 16.41 -11.36
C GLY A 514 3.42 17.03 -12.70
N LEU A 515 4.47 17.11 -13.53
CA LEU A 515 4.49 17.79 -14.83
C LEU A 515 4.55 16.75 -15.96
N MET A 516 3.55 16.79 -16.83
CA MET A 516 3.35 15.85 -17.92
C MET A 516 3.55 16.53 -19.28
N PHE A 517 4.21 15.84 -20.21
CA PHE A 517 4.37 16.27 -21.61
C PHE A 517 3.93 15.16 -22.54
N ALA A 518 3.09 15.50 -23.52
CA ALA A 518 2.53 14.55 -24.47
C ALA A 518 2.60 15.04 -25.91
N LEU A 519 2.70 14.08 -26.82
CA LEU A 519 2.59 14.25 -28.26
C LEU A 519 1.94 13.01 -28.90
N GLY A 520 1.26 13.19 -30.03
CA GLY A 520 0.71 12.06 -30.77
C GLY A 520 0.00 12.49 -32.05
N GLY A 521 -0.49 11.51 -32.79
CA GLY A 521 -1.25 11.79 -34.00
C GLY A 521 -2.12 10.62 -34.46
N LYS A 522 -3.13 10.96 -35.25
CA LYS A 522 -4.01 10.03 -35.96
C LYS A 522 -3.95 10.30 -37.46
N TYR A 523 -3.96 9.23 -38.25
CA TYR A 523 -4.05 9.25 -39.71
C TYR A 523 -5.32 8.51 -40.15
N LYS A 524 -6.17 9.17 -40.93
CA LYS A 524 -7.41 8.60 -41.45
C LYS A 524 -7.23 8.09 -42.88
N PHE A 525 -7.62 6.84 -43.10
CA PHE A 525 -7.67 6.18 -44.40
C PHE A 525 -9.03 5.52 -44.60
N ARG A 526 -9.86 6.13 -45.46
CA ARG A 526 -11.26 5.75 -45.66
C ARG A 526 -12.01 5.78 -44.33
N ASP A 527 -12.59 4.65 -43.93
CA ASP A 527 -13.36 4.43 -42.72
C ASP A 527 -12.52 3.95 -41.53
N PHE A 528 -11.21 3.78 -41.72
CA PHE A 528 -10.26 3.45 -40.65
C PHE A 528 -9.47 4.68 -40.22
N VAL A 529 -9.14 4.74 -38.93
CA VAL A 529 -8.13 5.67 -38.39
C VAL A 529 -7.08 4.86 -37.65
N LEU A 530 -5.81 5.19 -37.85
CA LEU A 530 -4.68 4.60 -37.14
C LEU A 530 -3.94 5.70 -36.38
N GLY A 531 -3.34 5.39 -35.24
CA GLY A 531 -2.54 6.39 -34.55
C GLY A 531 -1.57 5.83 -33.50
N ALA A 532 -0.65 6.69 -33.10
CA ALA A 532 0.22 6.50 -31.95
C ALA A 532 0.37 7.80 -31.14
N ALA A 533 0.55 7.66 -29.83
CA ALA A 533 0.80 8.76 -28.90
C ALA A 533 1.78 8.33 -27.80
N TYR A 534 2.50 9.31 -27.27
CA TYR A 534 3.43 9.16 -26.16
C TYR A 534 3.26 10.29 -25.15
N SER A 535 3.13 9.92 -23.88
CA SER A 535 3.17 10.84 -22.72
C SER A 535 4.31 10.45 -21.78
N VAL A 536 4.95 11.47 -21.18
CA VAL A 536 5.90 11.31 -20.08
C VAL A 536 5.57 12.28 -18.94
N THR A 537 5.42 11.74 -17.74
CA THR A 537 5.23 12.45 -16.49
C THR A 537 6.52 12.42 -15.70
N PHE A 538 7.08 13.59 -15.38
CA PHE A 538 8.25 13.75 -14.54
C PHE A 538 7.86 13.89 -13.07
N LYS A 539 8.62 13.22 -12.18
CA LYS A 539 8.32 13.07 -10.75
C LYS A 539 9.54 13.51 -9.89
N ASN A 540 9.49 14.63 -9.18
CA ASN A 540 10.51 15.14 -8.25
C ASN A 540 10.24 14.63 -6.84
N ASN A 541 11.01 13.62 -6.43
CA ASN A 541 10.82 12.88 -5.19
C ASN A 541 11.55 13.49 -3.98
N VAL A 542 12.22 14.65 -4.11
CA VAL A 542 13.15 15.20 -3.09
C VAL A 542 12.47 15.45 -1.73
N MET A 543 11.20 15.90 -1.74
CA MET A 543 10.43 16.15 -0.53
C MET A 543 9.66 14.94 -0.01
N THR A 544 9.65 13.82 -0.75
CA THR A 544 9.01 12.58 -0.31
C THR A 544 9.91 11.82 0.67
N LEU A 545 9.31 10.97 1.50
CA LEU A 545 10.04 9.99 2.32
C LEU A 545 10.89 8.99 1.50
N TYR A 546 10.63 8.84 0.20
CA TYR A 546 11.33 7.94 -0.74
C TYR A 546 12.32 8.72 -1.63
N GLN A 547 13.32 9.33 -1.01
CA GLN A 547 14.22 10.28 -1.67
C GLN A 547 15.05 9.62 -2.78
N SER A 548 15.05 10.20 -3.97
CA SER A 548 15.87 9.79 -5.12
C SER A 548 16.62 11.01 -5.68
N PRO A 549 17.90 10.87 -6.09
CA PRO A 549 18.67 11.97 -6.69
C PRO A 549 18.18 12.33 -8.10
N ASN A 550 17.37 11.48 -8.73
CA ASN A 550 16.82 11.69 -10.06
C ASN A 550 15.31 11.96 -9.99
N PHE A 551 14.80 12.68 -10.99
CA PHE A 551 13.37 12.70 -11.25
C PHE A 551 12.91 11.28 -11.63
N GLY A 552 11.95 10.73 -10.88
CA GLY A 552 11.18 9.58 -11.31
C GLY A 552 10.42 9.88 -12.60
N GLN A 553 10.02 8.84 -13.31
CA GLN A 553 9.31 8.97 -14.59
C GLN A 553 8.18 7.94 -14.66
N PHE A 554 7.06 8.37 -15.22
CA PHE A 554 6.02 7.49 -15.70
C PHE A 554 5.80 7.78 -17.18
N ARG A 555 5.65 6.74 -17.99
CA ARG A 555 5.58 6.84 -19.45
C ARG A 555 4.39 6.04 -19.95
N ILE A 556 3.66 6.59 -20.92
CA ILE A 556 2.54 5.91 -21.58
C ILE A 556 2.78 6.00 -23.08
N PHE A 557 2.89 4.85 -23.74
CA PHE A 557 2.77 4.75 -25.19
C PHE A 557 1.42 4.11 -25.53
N THR A 558 0.60 4.75 -26.35
CA THR A 558 -0.71 4.23 -26.76
C THR A 558 -0.80 4.19 -28.28
N ALA A 559 -1.23 3.05 -28.83
CA ALA A 559 -1.57 2.90 -30.24
C ALA A 559 -3.07 2.58 -30.39
N THR A 560 -3.70 3.07 -31.47
CA THR A 560 -5.12 2.76 -31.78
C THR A 560 -5.33 2.30 -33.21
N ILE A 561 -6.40 1.53 -33.37
CA ILE A 561 -7.16 1.40 -34.60
C ILE A 561 -8.62 1.77 -34.32
N GLU A 562 -9.17 2.65 -35.15
CA GLU A 562 -10.60 2.99 -35.17
C GLU A 562 -11.26 2.53 -36.47
N TYR A 563 -12.56 2.23 -36.40
CA TYR A 563 -13.42 1.95 -37.54
C TYR A 563 -14.74 2.73 -37.44
N HIS A 564 -15.15 3.38 -38.53
CA HIS A 564 -16.30 4.30 -38.59
C HIS A 564 -17.34 3.81 -39.63
N TRP A 565 -18.62 3.62 -39.27
CA TRP A 565 -19.66 3.10 -40.19
C TRP A 565 -21.04 3.73 -40.05
#